data_AF-W9HEB8-F1
#
_entry.id   AF-W9HEB8-F1
#
_cell.length_a   1.000
_cell.length_b   1.000
_cell.length_c   1.000
_cell.angle_alpha   90.00
_cell.angle_beta   90.00
_cell.angle_gamma   90.00
#
_symmetry.space_group_name_H-M   'P 1'
#
loop_
_entity.id
_entity.type
_entity.pdbx_description
1 polymer ?
#
loop_
_entity_poly.entity_id
_entity_poly.type
_entity_poly.pdbx_seq_one_letter_code
_entity_poly.pdbx_strand_id
1 'polypeptide(L)'
;MNHVDRGDQIRSYTTYEHRFRRGPWQALLWNFLLEVALLNSFILQKKTRHPRWKPYSTLQAWKECICNAIFNTYATEGGTRKRSRSGKEEDIEDIKARQNHLRRDINHVYRGRRSPSSCLACKGLRQGQPRPFNKRKGKGGYLQPISGNVRGPQTRYGCKVCDVAICNNAYCWYLYHRLI
;
A
#
# COMPACT_ATOMS: atom_id res chain seq x y z
N MET A 1 -14.11 23.88 -32.95
CA MET A 1 -14.03 22.41 -33.14
C MET A 1 -12.56 22.01 -33.24
N ASN A 2 -12.08 20.96 -32.56
CA ASN A 2 -10.67 20.46 -32.44
C ASN A 2 -9.93 20.76 -31.12
N HIS A 3 -10.47 21.57 -30.20
CA HIS A 3 -9.81 21.81 -28.90
C HIS A 3 -9.94 20.62 -27.96
N VAL A 4 -11.10 19.98 -27.95
CA VAL A 4 -11.35 18.77 -27.15
C VAL A 4 -10.47 17.62 -27.63
N ASP A 5 -10.38 17.42 -28.95
CA ASP A 5 -9.60 16.32 -29.56
C ASP A 5 -8.09 16.47 -29.31
N ARG A 6 -7.56 17.71 -29.35
CA ARG A 6 -6.16 17.99 -29.01
C ARG A 6 -5.86 17.70 -27.54
N GLY A 7 -6.78 18.03 -26.64
CA GLY A 7 -6.65 17.73 -25.22
C GLY A 7 -6.66 16.21 -24.96
N ASP A 8 -7.55 15.49 -25.64
CA ASP A 8 -7.64 14.04 -25.53
C ASP A 8 -6.40 13.34 -26.11
N GLN A 9 -5.88 13.85 -27.23
CA GLN A 9 -4.64 13.38 -27.85
C GLN A 9 -3.42 13.57 -26.94
N ILE A 10 -3.27 14.71 -26.27
CA ILE A 10 -2.15 14.93 -25.32
C ILE A 10 -2.27 14.01 -24.10
N ARG A 11 -3.49 13.71 -23.65
CA ARG A 11 -3.72 12.80 -22.53
C ARG A 11 -3.34 11.37 -22.91
N SER A 12 -3.74 10.89 -24.09
CA SER A 12 -3.46 9.51 -24.51
C SER A 12 -1.96 9.19 -24.57
N TYR A 13 -1.12 10.13 -24.99
CA TYR A 13 0.35 9.96 -25.02
C TYR A 13 1.02 9.89 -23.65
N THR A 14 0.34 10.30 -22.59
CA THR A 14 0.94 10.39 -21.24
C THR A 14 0.12 9.67 -20.17
N THR A 15 -0.83 8.82 -20.58
CA THR A 15 -1.74 8.10 -19.69
C THR A 15 -0.99 7.02 -18.91
N TYR A 16 -1.25 6.91 -17.60
CA TYR A 16 -0.76 5.82 -16.76
C TYR A 16 -1.40 4.47 -17.16
N GLU A 17 -0.59 3.49 -17.56
CA GLU A 17 -1.00 2.11 -17.85
C GLU A 17 -1.31 1.31 -16.58
N HIS A 18 -2.20 1.81 -15.73
CA HIS A 18 -2.65 1.10 -14.54
C HIS A 18 -4.03 0.49 -14.77
N ARG A 19 -4.08 -0.85 -14.74
CA ARG A 19 -5.34 -1.59 -14.83
C ARG A 19 -6.15 -1.36 -13.54
N PHE A 20 -7.14 -0.46 -13.59
CA PHE A 20 -8.05 -0.21 -12.47
C PHE A 20 -8.95 -1.42 -12.22
N ARG A 21 -8.99 -1.91 -10.97
CA ARG A 21 -9.75 -3.12 -10.59
C ARG A 21 -10.91 -2.85 -9.62
N ARG A 22 -11.13 -1.63 -9.16
CA ARG A 22 -12.18 -1.30 -8.15
C ARG A 22 -13.27 -0.36 -8.67
N GLY A 23 -13.54 -0.41 -9.97
CA GLY A 23 -14.68 0.22 -10.61
C GLY A 23 -14.36 1.51 -11.40
N PRO A 24 -15.32 1.98 -12.22
CA PRO A 24 -15.12 3.09 -13.16
C PRO A 24 -14.70 4.42 -12.52
N TRP A 25 -15.15 4.67 -11.29
CA TRP A 25 -14.87 5.91 -10.55
C TRP A 25 -13.38 6.12 -10.27
N GLN A 26 -12.57 5.06 -10.13
CA GLN A 26 -11.13 5.20 -9.93
C GLN A 26 -10.41 5.67 -11.19
N ALA A 27 -10.86 5.23 -12.37
CA ALA A 27 -10.33 5.69 -13.64
C ALA A 27 -10.68 7.17 -13.87
N LEU A 28 -11.89 7.58 -13.47
CA LEU A 28 -12.31 8.98 -13.53
C LEU A 28 -11.52 9.88 -12.56
N LEU A 29 -11.38 9.45 -11.30
CA LEU A 29 -10.73 10.27 -10.28
C LEU A 29 -9.21 10.32 -10.43
N TRP A 30 -8.55 9.16 -10.58
CA TRP A 30 -7.10 9.07 -10.55
C TRP A 30 -6.42 9.27 -11.90
N ASN A 31 -7.06 8.87 -12.99
CA ASN A 31 -6.51 9.12 -14.32
C ASN A 31 -7.09 10.39 -14.92
N PHE A 32 -8.40 10.49 -15.12
CA PHE A 32 -8.96 11.61 -15.88
C PHE A 32 -8.79 12.97 -15.16
N LEU A 33 -9.27 13.10 -13.93
CA LEU A 33 -9.24 14.39 -13.23
C LEU A 33 -7.82 14.86 -12.90
N LEU A 34 -6.94 13.95 -12.49
CA LEU A 34 -5.54 14.27 -12.22
C LEU A 34 -4.81 14.72 -13.49
N GLU A 35 -5.01 14.03 -14.61
CA GLU A 35 -4.43 14.40 -15.90
C GLU A 35 -4.92 15.77 -16.37
N VAL A 36 -6.21 16.05 -16.24
CA VAL A 36 -6.79 17.36 -16.57
C VAL A 36 -6.20 18.48 -15.70
N ALA A 37 -6.06 18.25 -14.39
CA ALA A 37 -5.46 19.21 -13.48
C ALA A 37 -3.98 19.48 -13.80
N LEU A 38 -3.21 18.43 -14.12
CA LEU A 38 -1.80 18.56 -14.51
C LEU A 38 -1.63 19.27 -15.86
N LEU A 39 -2.50 18.97 -16.84
CA LEU A 39 -2.48 19.65 -18.13
C LEU A 39 -2.87 21.13 -18.01
N ASN A 40 -3.92 21.44 -17.25
CA ASN A 40 -4.36 22.82 -17.04
C ASN A 40 -3.31 23.64 -16.29
N SER A 41 -2.69 23.07 -15.24
CA SER A 41 -1.59 23.73 -14.53
C SER A 41 -0.36 23.97 -15.41
N PHE A 42 -0.04 23.04 -16.33
CA PHE A 42 1.01 23.24 -17.31
C PHE A 42 0.71 24.39 -18.28
N ILE A 43 -0.54 24.48 -18.78
CA ILE A 43 -0.98 25.59 -19.62
C ILE A 43 -0.87 26.91 -18.86
N LEU A 44 -1.28 26.94 -17.59
CA LEU A 44 -1.15 28.11 -16.73
C LEU A 44 0.31 28.50 -16.54
N GLN A 45 1.22 27.55 -16.30
CA GLN A 45 2.66 27.83 -16.20
C GLN A 45 3.21 28.44 -17.50
N LYS A 46 2.76 27.98 -18.66
CA LYS A 46 3.18 28.56 -19.96
C LYS A 46 2.66 29.98 -20.18
N LYS A 47 1.43 30.26 -19.75
CA LYS A 47 0.78 31.57 -19.93
C LYS A 47 1.23 32.59 -18.88
N THR A 48 1.46 32.14 -17.65
CA THR A 48 1.84 32.96 -16.51
C THR A 48 3.34 32.86 -16.31
N ARG A 49 4.10 33.84 -16.82
CA ARG A 49 5.53 33.97 -16.51
C ARG A 49 5.71 34.60 -15.13
N HIS A 50 5.71 33.77 -14.09
CA HIS A 50 6.15 34.22 -12.77
C HIS A 50 7.70 34.19 -12.72
N PRO A 51 8.37 35.31 -12.37
CA PRO A 51 9.83 35.43 -12.51
C PRO A 51 10.64 34.46 -11.64
N ARG A 52 10.02 33.88 -10.60
CA ARG A 52 10.65 32.94 -9.67
C ARG A 52 10.41 31.46 -10.00
N TRP A 53 9.59 31.13 -11.00
CA TRP A 53 9.29 29.73 -11.31
C TRP A 53 10.18 29.23 -12.44
N LYS A 54 10.79 28.08 -12.23
CA LYS A 54 11.52 27.39 -13.30
C LYS A 54 10.52 27.09 -14.43
N PRO A 55 10.78 27.53 -15.67
CA PRO A 55 9.88 27.24 -16.78
C PRO A 55 10.05 25.78 -17.22
N TYR A 56 8.95 25.13 -17.56
CA TYR A 56 8.95 23.78 -18.12
C TYR A 56 8.45 23.82 -19.56
N SER A 57 9.21 23.23 -20.47
CA SER A 57 8.91 23.23 -21.91
C SER A 57 7.96 22.10 -22.31
N THR A 58 8.04 20.96 -21.60
CA THR A 58 7.27 19.74 -21.87
C THR A 58 6.33 19.39 -20.70
N LEU A 59 5.18 18.80 -21.05
CA LEU A 59 4.21 18.33 -20.06
C LEU A 59 4.81 17.25 -19.15
N GLN A 60 5.64 16.37 -19.70
CA GLN A 60 6.30 15.30 -18.94
C GLN A 60 7.21 15.86 -17.83
N ALA A 61 8.06 16.85 -18.16
CA ALA A 61 8.94 17.46 -17.17
C ALA A 61 8.16 18.23 -16.09
N TRP A 62 7.03 18.84 -16.47
CA TRP A 62 6.12 19.47 -15.52
C TRP A 62 5.48 18.46 -14.57
N LYS A 63 4.95 17.35 -15.10
CA LYS A 63 4.37 16.26 -14.30
C LYS A 63 5.40 15.69 -13.32
N GLU A 64 6.61 15.42 -13.79
CA GLU A 64 7.68 14.89 -12.96
C GLU A 64 8.04 15.87 -11.82
N CYS A 65 8.14 17.17 -12.11
CA CYS A 65 8.38 18.18 -11.09
C CYS A 65 7.30 18.20 -10.01
N ILE A 66 6.02 18.23 -10.40
CA ILE A 66 4.90 18.27 -9.45
C ILE A 66 4.85 16.98 -8.62
N CYS A 67 4.99 15.82 -9.26
CA CYS A 67 5.03 14.54 -8.57
C CYS A 67 6.18 14.50 -7.55
N ASN A 68 7.40 14.84 -7.95
CA ASN A 68 8.56 14.85 -7.07
C ASN A 68 8.39 15.84 -5.90
N ALA A 69 7.81 17.03 -6.14
CA ALA A 69 7.53 17.98 -5.07
C ALA A 69 6.52 17.42 -4.05
N ILE A 70 5.45 16.78 -4.51
CA ILE A 70 4.46 16.12 -3.64
C ILE A 70 5.13 15.01 -2.83
N PHE A 71 5.89 14.13 -3.49
CA PHE A 71 6.57 13.04 -2.79
C PHE A 71 7.62 13.56 -1.79
N ASN A 72 8.46 14.52 -2.16
CA ASN A 72 9.46 15.07 -1.24
C ASN A 72 8.83 15.76 -0.03
N THR A 73 7.69 16.40 -0.20
CA THR A 73 6.98 17.10 0.90
C THR A 73 6.28 16.11 1.83
N TYR A 74 5.65 15.08 1.29
CA TYR A 74 4.72 14.22 2.06
C TYR A 74 5.19 12.76 2.19
N ALA A 75 6.35 12.36 1.66
CA ALA A 75 6.80 10.96 1.75
C ALA A 75 7.08 10.53 3.20
N THR A 76 7.58 11.44 4.04
CA THR A 76 7.91 11.19 5.45
C THR A 76 6.65 11.06 6.32
N GLU A 77 5.62 11.86 6.04
CA GLU A 77 4.32 11.86 6.74
C GLU A 77 3.32 10.87 6.10
N GLY A 78 3.64 10.37 4.91
CA GLY A 78 2.82 9.49 4.11
C GLY A 78 2.64 8.13 4.76
N GLY A 79 1.59 7.99 5.58
CA GLY A 79 1.10 6.73 6.12
C GLY A 79 0.49 5.83 5.05
N THR A 80 1.24 5.46 4.00
CA THR A 80 0.76 4.44 3.07
C THR A 80 0.53 3.15 3.84
N ARG A 81 -0.63 2.52 3.61
CA ARG A 81 -0.98 1.23 4.23
C ARG A 81 0.07 0.21 3.75
N LYS A 82 1.10 -0.07 4.57
CA LYS A 82 2.15 -1.06 4.27
C LYS A 82 1.52 -2.45 4.26
N ARG A 83 0.91 -2.83 3.14
CA ARG A 83 0.12 -4.07 2.94
C ARG A 83 0.86 -5.36 3.30
N SER A 84 2.19 -5.29 3.42
CA SER A 84 3.07 -6.44 3.67
C SER A 84 3.81 -6.40 5.01
N ARG A 85 3.60 -5.40 5.90
CA ARG A 85 4.35 -5.25 7.17
C ARG A 85 4.34 -6.50 8.05
N SER A 86 5.45 -7.17 8.31
CA SER A 86 5.49 -8.31 9.25
C SER A 86 5.34 -7.89 10.73
N GLY A 87 5.04 -6.62 10.99
CA GLY A 87 5.02 -5.97 12.29
C GLY A 87 5.77 -4.65 12.21
N LYS A 88 6.14 -4.09 13.36
CA LYS A 88 7.13 -3.01 13.45
C LYS A 88 8.52 -3.62 13.23
N GLU A 89 8.95 -3.68 11.97
CA GLU A 89 10.26 -4.21 11.57
C GLU A 89 11.41 -3.36 12.16
N GLU A 90 11.15 -2.06 12.38
CA GLU A 90 12.01 -1.12 13.10
C GLU A 90 12.32 -1.53 14.56
N ASP A 91 11.49 -2.38 15.16
CA ASP A 91 11.66 -2.84 16.55
C ASP A 91 12.51 -4.12 16.66
N ILE A 92 12.93 -4.73 15.53
CA ILE A 92 13.68 -6.00 15.55
C ILE A 92 15.09 -5.81 16.08
N GLU A 93 15.71 -4.66 15.81
CA GLU A 93 17.08 -4.36 16.27
C GLU A 93 17.10 -3.82 17.72
N ASP A 94 16.01 -3.20 18.19
CA ASP A 94 15.90 -2.69 19.56
C ASP A 94 15.50 -3.79 20.57
N ILE A 95 16.42 -4.07 21.52
CA ILE A 95 16.21 -5.01 22.63
C ILE A 95 14.97 -4.66 23.46
N LYS A 96 14.74 -3.37 23.75
CA LYS A 96 13.62 -2.93 24.60
C LYS A 96 12.29 -3.10 23.88
N ALA A 97 12.23 -2.72 22.60
CA ALA A 97 11.04 -2.94 21.80
C ALA A 97 10.72 -4.44 21.65
N ARG A 98 11.73 -5.30 21.45
CA ARG A 98 11.56 -6.78 21.46
C ARG A 98 10.97 -7.31 22.76
N GLN A 99 11.46 -6.86 23.91
CA GLN A 99 10.90 -7.28 25.20
C GLN A 99 9.45 -6.86 25.34
N ASN A 100 9.07 -5.68 24.83
CA ASN A 100 7.68 -5.25 24.82
C ASN A 100 6.79 -6.21 24.01
N HIS A 101 7.23 -6.63 22.82
CA HIS A 101 6.51 -7.61 22.00
C HIS A 101 6.28 -8.97 22.70
N LEU A 102 7.14 -9.36 23.64
CA LEU A 102 7.01 -10.63 24.37
C LEU A 102 6.04 -10.58 25.55
N ARG A 103 5.63 -9.38 26.03
CA ARG A 103 4.68 -9.19 27.13
C ARG A 103 3.23 -9.52 26.71
N ARG A 104 2.94 -10.83 26.61
CA ARG A 104 1.64 -11.34 26.15
C ARG A 104 0.48 -10.84 27.02
N ASP A 105 0.67 -10.82 28.32
CA ASP A 105 -0.28 -10.36 29.33
C ASP A 105 -0.83 -8.95 29.04
N ILE A 106 0.00 -8.08 28.47
CA ILE A 106 -0.37 -6.69 28.17
C ILE A 106 -0.74 -6.50 26.70
N ASN A 107 -0.01 -7.14 25.81
CA ASN A 107 -0.07 -6.83 24.37
C ASN A 107 -0.99 -7.77 23.58
N HIS A 108 -1.42 -8.88 24.18
CA HIS A 108 -2.44 -9.75 23.59
C HIS A 108 -3.83 -9.18 23.86
N VAL A 109 -4.43 -8.60 22.84
CA VAL A 109 -5.68 -7.86 22.97
C VAL A 109 -6.76 -8.42 22.06
N TYR A 110 -8.00 -8.21 22.48
CA TYR A 110 -9.17 -8.42 21.65
C TYR A 110 -9.31 -7.30 20.60
N ARG A 111 -9.33 -7.65 19.31
CA ARG A 111 -9.38 -6.72 18.16
C ARG A 111 -10.79 -6.48 17.60
N GLY A 112 -11.83 -7.05 18.21
CA GLY A 112 -13.24 -6.79 17.85
C GLY A 112 -14.01 -7.97 17.22
N ARG A 113 -15.35 -7.87 17.21
CA ARG A 113 -16.27 -8.90 16.69
C ARG A 113 -16.43 -8.91 15.17
N ARG A 114 -16.28 -7.75 14.53
CA ARG A 114 -16.84 -7.50 13.18
C ARG A 114 -16.01 -8.07 12.03
N SER A 115 -14.77 -8.50 12.24
CA SER A 115 -13.97 -9.12 11.17
C SER A 115 -12.83 -9.98 11.75
N PRO A 116 -13.09 -11.24 12.09
CA PRO A 116 -12.02 -12.15 12.48
C PRO A 116 -11.06 -12.34 11.30
N SER A 117 -9.77 -12.31 11.59
CA SER A 117 -8.69 -12.40 10.61
C SER A 117 -7.91 -13.69 10.81
N SER A 118 -7.26 -14.21 9.78
CA SER A 118 -6.46 -15.42 9.92
C SER A 118 -5.29 -15.20 10.87
N CYS A 119 -5.09 -16.10 11.84
CA CYS A 119 -3.91 -16.07 12.69
C CYS A 119 -2.63 -16.18 11.84
N LEU A 120 -1.70 -15.25 11.98
CA LEU A 120 -0.45 -15.26 11.21
C LEU A 120 0.47 -16.41 11.62
N ALA A 121 0.56 -16.72 12.92
CA ALA A 121 1.34 -17.85 13.42
C ALA A 121 0.82 -19.19 12.88
N CYS A 122 -0.51 -19.37 12.81
CA CYS A 122 -1.12 -20.57 12.21
C CYS A 122 -0.86 -20.68 10.70
N LYS A 123 -0.51 -19.58 10.05
CA LYS A 123 -0.08 -19.54 8.65
C LYS A 123 1.43 -19.79 8.48
N GLY A 124 2.15 -20.06 9.57
CA GLY A 124 3.60 -20.23 9.57
C GLY A 124 4.39 -18.93 9.40
N LEU A 125 3.73 -17.77 9.52
CA LEU A 125 4.39 -16.47 9.41
C LEU A 125 4.97 -16.03 10.76
N ARG A 126 6.12 -15.36 10.72
CA ARG A 126 6.79 -14.81 11.91
C ARG A 126 7.05 -13.31 11.76
N GLN A 127 7.26 -12.64 12.89
CA GLN A 127 7.71 -11.26 12.94
C GLN A 127 9.07 -11.13 12.25
N GLY A 128 9.24 -10.08 11.45
CA GLY A 128 10.47 -9.84 10.68
C GLY A 128 10.61 -10.65 9.40
N GLN A 129 9.79 -11.68 9.20
CA GLN A 129 9.78 -12.40 7.92
C GLN A 129 9.04 -11.58 6.86
N PRO A 130 9.68 -11.27 5.71
CA PRO A 130 9.01 -10.61 4.61
C PRO A 130 7.76 -11.39 4.22
N ARG A 131 6.59 -10.75 4.32
CA ARG A 131 5.36 -11.43 3.90
C ARG A 131 5.43 -11.58 2.39
N PRO A 132 5.17 -12.79 1.84
CA PRO A 132 5.08 -12.93 0.42
C PRO A 132 4.00 -11.97 -0.05
N PHE A 133 4.40 -10.97 -0.85
CA PHE A 133 3.42 -10.32 -1.70
C PHE A 133 2.70 -11.45 -2.41
N ASN A 134 1.37 -11.43 -2.44
CA ASN A 134 0.64 -12.28 -3.36
C ASN A 134 1.21 -11.98 -4.75
N LYS A 135 2.22 -12.73 -5.19
CA LYS A 135 2.56 -12.85 -6.60
C LYS A 135 1.22 -13.24 -7.18
N ARG A 136 0.69 -12.41 -8.08
CA ARG A 136 -0.37 -12.85 -9.00
C ARG A 136 0.03 -14.26 -9.41
N LYS A 137 -0.83 -15.26 -9.18
CA LYS A 137 -0.59 -16.69 -9.50
C LYS A 137 0.41 -16.80 -10.65
N GLY A 138 1.68 -16.99 -10.31
CA GLY A 138 2.75 -16.83 -11.28
C GLY A 138 3.05 -18.12 -12.04
N LYS A 139 2.54 -19.25 -11.56
CA LYS A 139 2.85 -20.60 -12.09
C LYS A 139 1.75 -21.61 -11.75
N GLY A 140 0.48 -21.26 -11.96
CA GLY A 140 -0.63 -22.20 -11.84
C GLY A 140 -1.52 -22.05 -13.05
N GLY A 141 -1.44 -22.99 -13.99
CA GLY A 141 -2.28 -23.02 -15.18
C GLY A 141 -3.77 -22.96 -14.80
N TYR A 142 -4.59 -22.44 -15.72
CA TYR A 142 -6.03 -22.23 -15.55
C TYR A 142 -6.83 -23.48 -15.12
N LEU A 143 -6.22 -24.67 -15.16
CA LEU A 143 -6.81 -25.97 -14.86
C LEU A 143 -6.31 -26.62 -13.57
N GLN A 144 -5.50 -25.95 -12.74
CA GLN A 144 -5.17 -26.52 -11.43
C GLN A 144 -6.43 -26.53 -10.55
N PRO A 145 -6.78 -27.68 -9.94
CA PRO A 145 -7.87 -27.72 -8.97
C PRO A 145 -7.57 -26.68 -7.90
N ILE A 146 -8.51 -25.76 -7.70
CA ILE A 146 -8.50 -24.84 -6.57
C ILE A 146 -8.50 -25.76 -5.36
N SER A 147 -7.36 -25.92 -4.69
CA SER A 147 -7.31 -26.64 -3.43
C SER A 147 -8.40 -26.01 -2.55
N GLY A 148 -9.38 -26.83 -2.21
CA GLY A 148 -10.63 -26.38 -1.60
C GLY A 148 -10.34 -25.45 -0.44
N ASN A 149 -11.22 -24.49 -0.22
CA ASN A 149 -11.18 -23.45 0.81
C ASN A 149 -10.74 -23.98 2.19
N VAL A 150 -9.45 -24.21 2.42
CA VAL A 150 -8.91 -24.45 3.75
C VAL A 150 -8.97 -23.10 4.45
N ARG A 151 -10.12 -22.83 5.07
CA ARG A 151 -10.31 -21.67 5.92
C ARG A 151 -9.40 -21.86 7.12
N GLY A 152 -8.21 -21.28 7.05
CA GLY A 152 -7.29 -21.29 8.17
C GLY A 152 -7.93 -20.67 9.42
N PRO A 153 -7.43 -21.01 10.62
CA PRO A 153 -8.00 -20.54 11.88
C PRO A 153 -8.16 -19.03 11.90
N GLN A 154 -9.41 -18.60 12.06
CA GLN A 154 -9.79 -17.19 12.20
C GLN A 154 -9.72 -16.79 13.67
N THR A 155 -9.14 -15.63 13.97
CA THR A 155 -8.98 -15.09 15.33
C THR A 155 -9.54 -13.68 15.42
N ARG A 156 -10.04 -13.35 16.61
CA ARG A 156 -10.43 -12.00 17.04
C ARG A 156 -9.41 -11.36 17.97
N TYR A 157 -8.31 -12.06 18.24
CA TYR A 157 -7.22 -11.60 19.09
C TYR A 157 -6.02 -11.20 18.24
N GLY A 158 -5.09 -10.47 18.84
CA GLY A 158 -3.85 -10.11 18.19
C GLY A 158 -2.87 -9.37 19.09
N CYS A 159 -1.73 -9.03 18.52
CA CYS A 159 -0.72 -8.22 19.19
C CYS A 159 -0.99 -6.73 18.90
N LYS A 160 -1.16 -5.93 19.96
CA LYS A 160 -1.36 -4.47 19.87
C LYS A 160 -0.15 -3.76 19.27
N VAL A 161 1.06 -4.19 19.62
CA VAL A 161 2.31 -3.53 19.21
C VAL A 161 2.62 -3.82 17.75
N CYS A 162 2.48 -5.08 17.31
CA CYS A 162 2.66 -5.47 15.91
C CYS A 162 1.47 -5.11 15.00
N ASP A 163 0.30 -4.83 15.58
CA ASP A 163 -1.00 -4.71 14.88
C ASP A 163 -1.30 -5.91 13.96
N VAL A 164 -1.09 -7.13 14.48
CA VAL A 164 -1.29 -8.38 13.73
C VAL A 164 -2.25 -9.34 14.41
N ALA A 165 -2.90 -10.18 13.61
CA ALA A 165 -3.84 -11.18 14.06
C ALA A 165 -3.12 -12.43 14.59
N ILE A 166 -3.31 -12.75 15.87
CA ILE A 166 -2.72 -13.91 16.55
C ILE A 166 -3.81 -14.60 17.35
N CYS A 167 -3.85 -15.93 17.32
CA CYS A 167 -4.84 -16.73 18.02
C CYS A 167 -4.68 -16.60 19.56
N ASN A 168 -5.68 -17.03 20.35
CA ASN A 168 -5.55 -16.98 21.82
C ASN A 168 -4.53 -18.01 22.37
N ASN A 169 -4.07 -18.95 21.55
CA ASN A 169 -3.06 -19.91 21.97
C ASN A 169 -1.72 -19.20 22.29
N ALA A 170 -1.17 -19.44 23.48
CA ALA A 170 0.14 -18.95 23.87
C ALA A 170 1.25 -19.41 22.90
N TYR A 171 1.13 -20.61 22.34
CA TYR A 171 2.06 -21.11 21.34
C TYR A 171 2.06 -20.26 20.06
N CYS A 172 0.89 -19.83 19.56
CA CYS A 172 0.78 -18.89 18.44
C CYS A 172 1.54 -17.59 18.73
N TRP A 173 1.45 -17.09 19.97
CA TRP A 173 2.10 -15.85 20.39
C TRP A 173 3.62 -15.99 20.33
N TYR A 174 4.18 -16.99 20.99
CA TYR A 174 5.63 -17.19 21.01
C TYR A 174 6.18 -17.56 19.64
N LEU A 175 5.48 -18.40 18.86
CA LEU A 175 5.90 -18.77 17.52
C LEU A 175 6.01 -17.55 16.58
N TYR A 176 5.10 -16.59 16.70
CA TYR A 176 5.14 -15.37 15.89
C TYR A 176 6.31 -14.46 16.26
N HIS A 177 6.57 -14.25 17.55
CA HIS A 177 7.56 -13.28 18.05
C HIS A 177 8.95 -13.89 18.27
N ARG A 178 9.14 -15.20 18.03
CA ARG A 178 10.46 -15.84 18.09
C ARG A 178 11.25 -15.49 16.83
N LEU A 179 12.21 -14.57 16.97
CA LEU A 179 13.21 -14.30 15.94
C LEU A 179 14.10 -15.55 15.77
N ILE A 180 14.43 -15.88 14.52
CA ILE A 180 15.65 -16.65 14.20
C ILE A 180 16.78 -15.64 14.14
#